data_AF-A0A6A3H3K4-F1
#
_entry.id   AF-A0A6A3H3K4-F1
#
_cell.length_a   1.000
_cell.length_b   1.000
_cell.length_c   1.000
_cell.angle_alpha   90.00
_cell.angle_beta   90.00
_cell.angle_gamma   90.00
#
_symmetry.space_group_name_H-M   'P 1'
#
loop_
_entity.id
_entity.type
_entity.pdbx_description
1 polymer ?
#
loop_
_entity_poly.entity_id
_entity_poly.type
_entity_poly.pdbx_seq_one_letter_code
_entity_poly.pdbx_strand_id
1 'polypeptide(L)'
;MAQYLREPLFVLEVNTHNDAHVQRYSYQDYILPNGDTHETGCGGALDDASAKNMLANYASLHVLPTMLVLKRHEGHFYGVHHGELATRWQAEGDLVFANENCSTHSWFDEIVAHNAYSTEHIGRVDVLNDEDVTNAVIIGATERRDRLDIIHDRLRLPRLDREPYDIAILDSGLQAEANRLHKQAGPARPASTDAGEGRDRQVPDARTTGRAPISTQGRVALQTMQRILDSMDMEPEFISDRSKMRQLQEENDQAAATWRRRLSRARTPDRPPPEGARDLLATVRWLLLHRDMLHDLLGHLPYPEVAVKMMPTALLQQWGELEVYDSQTSILRAMLSQESIPDAVRVYCRTWLAACTTEGGSTRDRIIAKDATRWVRLANMHAAAPPGARPATMSEDCWHTLHILPYVIWVWGATPWGGAYRSALSELYRVHPALQQLCEKVTGKMEWGDAVVLPSGITWEDRLTGMEAGQPATPRC
;
A
#
# COMPACT_ATOMS: atom_id res chain seq x y z
N MET A 1 5.73 -1.77 16.71
CA MET A 1 4.83 -1.11 17.69
C MET A 1 5.53 -0.83 19.01
N ALA A 2 6.09 -1.82 19.71
CA ALA A 2 6.87 -1.57 20.94
C ALA A 2 8.04 -0.57 20.75
N GLN A 3 8.81 -0.73 19.67
CA GLN A 3 9.87 0.20 19.27
C GLN A 3 9.37 1.63 19.02
N TYR A 4 8.17 1.78 18.44
CA TYR A 4 7.57 3.07 18.13
C TYR A 4 7.00 3.76 19.38
N LEU A 5 6.29 3.00 20.21
CA LEU A 5 5.70 3.49 21.46
C LEU A 5 6.75 3.71 22.55
N ARG A 6 7.99 3.26 22.33
CA ARG A 6 9.08 3.27 23.31
C ARG A 6 8.70 2.57 24.64
N GLU A 7 7.76 1.65 24.56
CA GLU A 7 7.13 0.94 25.67
C GLU A 7 6.97 -0.55 25.33
N PRO A 8 6.98 -1.44 26.34
CA PRO A 8 6.76 -2.86 26.09
C PRO A 8 5.31 -3.11 25.68
N LEU A 9 5.13 -3.98 24.69
CA LEU A 9 3.85 -4.46 24.20
C LEU A 9 3.57 -5.85 24.78
N PHE A 10 2.43 -6.00 25.45
CA PHE A 10 1.97 -7.29 25.94
C PHE A 10 0.85 -7.81 25.05
N VAL A 11 0.99 -9.05 24.61
CA VAL A 11 -0.02 -9.74 23.81
C VAL A 11 -0.57 -10.89 24.62
N LEU A 12 -1.85 -10.80 24.97
CA LEU A 12 -2.62 -11.87 25.58
C LEU A 12 -3.12 -12.79 24.46
N GLU A 13 -2.42 -13.91 24.27
CA GLU A 13 -2.81 -14.92 23.32
C GLU A 13 -3.86 -15.85 23.95
N VAL A 14 -5.08 -15.79 23.43
CA VAL A 14 -6.22 -16.55 23.95
C VAL A 14 -6.52 -17.75 23.06
N ASN A 15 -6.51 -18.94 23.66
CA ASN A 15 -6.82 -20.19 22.98
C ASN A 15 -8.35 -20.39 22.82
N THR A 16 -8.77 -21.50 22.22
CA THR A 16 -10.20 -21.83 22.01
C THR A 16 -10.98 -22.11 23.29
N HIS A 17 -10.30 -22.33 24.42
CA HIS A 17 -10.87 -22.57 25.75
C HIS A 17 -10.86 -21.31 26.62
N ASN A 18 -10.49 -20.15 26.05
CA ASN A 18 -10.27 -18.88 26.75
C ASN A 18 -9.11 -18.86 27.75
N ASP A 19 -8.17 -19.80 27.67
CA ASP A 19 -6.91 -19.69 28.42
C ASP A 19 -6.01 -18.68 27.72
N ALA A 20 -5.48 -17.73 28.48
CA ALA A 20 -4.63 -16.67 27.99
C ALA A 20 -3.17 -16.91 28.38
N HIS A 21 -2.27 -16.89 27.40
CA HIS A 21 -0.82 -16.86 27.61
C HIS A 21 -0.28 -15.48 27.22
N VAL A 22 0.66 -14.97 28.01
CA VAL A 22 1.20 -13.63 27.78
C VAL A 22 2.48 -13.72 26.97
N GLN A 23 2.56 -12.94 25.89
CA GLN A 23 3.79 -12.66 25.19
C GLN A 23 4.19 -11.22 25.44
N ARG A 24 5.49 -10.98 25.59
CA ARG A 24 6.04 -9.63 25.73
C ARG A 24 6.92 -9.33 24.53
N TYR A 25 6.68 -8.18 23.93
CA TYR A 25 7.48 -7.61 22.85
C TYR A 25 8.08 -6.29 23.33
N SER A 26 9.37 -6.12 23.13
CA SER A 26 10.14 -4.93 23.45
C SER A 26 11.13 -4.65 22.31
N TYR A 27 12.08 -3.74 22.53
CA TYR A 27 13.18 -3.49 21.62
C TYR A 27 14.45 -3.35 22.44
N GLN A 28 15.59 -3.57 21.78
CA GLN A 28 16.89 -3.38 22.37
C GLN A 28 17.93 -3.05 21.30
N ASP A 29 18.98 -2.38 21.72
CA ASP A 29 20.13 -2.07 20.88
C ASP A 29 21.11 -3.24 20.86
N TYR A 30 21.55 -3.61 19.65
CA TYR A 30 22.60 -4.58 19.41
C TYR A 30 23.78 -3.93 18.74
N ILE A 31 24.97 -4.10 19.31
CA ILE A 31 26.21 -3.69 18.67
C ILE A 31 26.58 -4.75 17.63
N LEU A 32 26.61 -4.35 16.36
CA LEU A 32 27.03 -5.17 15.23
C LEU A 32 28.55 -5.36 15.23
N PRO A 33 29.08 -6.42 14.57
CA PRO A 33 30.52 -6.70 14.53
C PRO A 33 31.39 -5.59 13.92
N ASN A 34 30.79 -4.69 13.14
CA ASN A 34 31.45 -3.53 12.55
C ASN A 34 31.50 -2.32 13.50
N GLY A 35 30.94 -2.42 14.70
CA GLY A 35 30.89 -1.36 15.70
C GLY A 35 29.63 -0.50 15.65
N ASP A 36 28.73 -0.71 14.68
CA ASP A 36 27.48 0.04 14.57
C ASP A 36 26.43 -0.47 15.56
N THR A 37 25.56 0.42 16.05
CA THR A 37 24.42 0.04 16.90
C THR A 37 23.16 -0.14 16.04
N HIS A 38 22.51 -1.29 16.18
CA HIS A 38 21.27 -1.64 15.51
C HIS A 38 20.17 -1.93 16.53
N GLU A 39 19.14 -1.07 16.54
CA GLU A 39 17.94 -1.29 17.35
C GLU A 39 17.05 -2.36 16.69
N THR A 40 16.70 -3.41 17.44
CA THR A 40 15.85 -4.48 16.93
C THR A 40 14.75 -4.85 17.93
N GLY A 41 13.62 -5.30 17.39
CA GLY A 41 12.53 -5.84 18.20
C GLY A 41 12.92 -7.19 18.80
N CYS A 42 12.68 -7.36 20.10
CA CYS A 42 12.84 -8.62 20.79
C CYS A 42 11.51 -9.02 21.43
N GLY A 43 11.23 -10.32 21.52
CA GLY A 43 9.99 -10.78 22.13
C GLY A 43 9.95 -12.26 22.38
N GLY A 44 9.01 -12.68 23.22
CA GLY A 44 8.85 -14.08 23.59
C GLY A 44 7.66 -14.32 24.50
N ALA A 45 7.29 -15.60 24.62
CA ALA A 45 6.30 -16.04 25.60
C ALA A 45 6.87 -15.86 27.02
N LEU A 46 6.03 -15.34 27.92
CA LEU A 46 6.28 -15.33 29.35
C LEU A 46 5.53 -16.49 29.99
N ASP A 47 6.17 -17.15 30.96
CA ASP A 47 5.44 -18.06 31.83
C ASP A 47 4.47 -17.28 32.73
N ASP A 48 3.42 -17.96 33.19
CA ASP A 48 2.33 -17.33 33.94
C ASP A 48 2.80 -16.67 35.25
N ALA A 49 3.84 -17.21 35.90
CA ALA A 49 4.34 -16.64 37.16
C ALA A 49 5.10 -15.34 36.88
N SER A 50 5.98 -15.33 35.87
CA SER A 50 6.67 -14.13 35.42
C SER A 50 5.69 -13.07 34.91
N ALA A 51 4.69 -13.46 34.13
CA ALA A 51 3.66 -12.55 33.63
C ALA A 51 2.86 -11.91 34.76
N LYS A 52 2.40 -12.70 35.74
CA LYS A 52 1.68 -12.19 36.92
C LYS A 52 2.54 -11.25 37.75
N ASN A 53 3.79 -11.63 38.02
CA ASN A 53 4.72 -10.81 38.79
C ASN A 53 4.98 -9.47 38.09
N MET A 54 5.21 -9.49 36.78
CA MET A 54 5.36 -8.27 35.99
C MET A 54 4.10 -7.40 36.10
N LEU A 55 2.93 -7.91 35.71
CA LEU A 55 1.69 -7.14 35.72
C LEU A 55 1.33 -6.59 37.11
N ALA A 56 1.68 -7.29 38.18
CA ALA A 56 1.54 -6.80 39.55
C ALA A 56 2.42 -5.57 39.82
N ASN A 57 3.67 -5.56 39.36
CA ASN A 57 4.57 -4.40 39.49
C ASN A 57 4.09 -3.20 38.64
N TYR A 58 3.52 -3.46 37.46
CA TYR A 58 2.89 -2.41 36.65
C TYR A 58 1.68 -1.80 37.38
N ALA A 59 0.83 -2.65 37.95
CA ALA A 59 -0.32 -2.21 38.72
C ALA A 59 0.08 -1.48 40.01
N SER A 60 1.14 -1.91 40.72
CA SER A 60 1.54 -1.31 42.00
C SER A 60 2.07 0.12 41.87
N LEU A 61 2.54 0.51 40.68
CA LEU A 61 2.99 1.87 40.36
C LEU A 61 2.08 2.60 39.38
N HIS A 62 0.86 2.11 39.17
CA HIS A 62 -0.14 2.73 38.30
C HIS A 62 0.38 2.98 36.86
N VAL A 63 1.13 2.03 36.31
CA VAL A 63 1.57 2.05 34.92
C VAL A 63 0.71 1.07 34.12
N LEU A 64 -0.03 1.58 33.14
CA LEU A 64 -0.73 0.72 32.18
C LEU A 64 0.22 0.38 31.03
N PRO A 65 0.65 -0.89 30.90
CA PRO A 65 1.38 -1.29 29.71
C PRO A 65 0.43 -1.37 28.51
N THR A 66 0.97 -1.18 27.32
CA THR A 66 0.18 -1.37 26.09
C THR A 66 -0.16 -2.86 25.93
N MET A 67 -1.45 -3.18 25.88
CA MET A 67 -1.95 -4.56 25.77
C MET A 67 -2.75 -4.77 24.49
N LEU A 68 -2.56 -5.93 23.87
CA LEU A 68 -3.39 -6.47 22.81
C LEU A 68 -3.89 -7.85 23.19
N VAL A 69 -5.09 -8.21 22.74
CA VAL A 69 -5.62 -9.57 22.86
C VAL A 69 -5.62 -10.22 21.48
N LEU A 70 -4.88 -11.32 21.33
CA LEU A 70 -4.89 -12.14 20.12
C LEU A 70 -5.78 -13.36 20.35
N LYS A 71 -6.92 -13.40 19.66
CA LYS A 71 -7.73 -14.62 19.62
C LYS A 71 -7.34 -15.45 18.41
N ARG A 72 -6.52 -16.49 18.61
CA ARG A 72 -5.96 -17.28 17.50
C ARG A 72 -7.02 -17.89 16.58
N HIS A 73 -8.16 -18.29 17.12
CA HIS A 73 -9.25 -18.89 16.36
C HIS A 73 -10.03 -17.88 15.52
N GLU A 74 -9.93 -16.58 15.81
CA GLU A 74 -10.57 -15.51 15.05
C GLU A 74 -9.58 -14.81 14.10
N GLY A 75 -8.27 -15.00 14.26
CA GLY A 75 -7.25 -14.36 13.43
C GLY A 75 -7.17 -12.83 13.59
N HIS A 76 -7.72 -12.29 14.68
CA HIS A 76 -7.81 -10.85 14.95
C HIS A 76 -7.09 -10.45 16.24
N PHE A 77 -6.49 -9.25 16.22
CA PHE A 77 -6.01 -8.54 17.40
C PHE A 77 -7.07 -7.55 17.86
N TYR A 78 -7.27 -7.48 19.18
CA TYR A 78 -8.16 -6.53 19.84
C TYR A 78 -7.33 -5.58 20.71
N GLY A 79 -7.58 -4.29 20.57
CA GLY A 79 -7.04 -3.28 21.49
C GLY A 79 -7.74 -3.36 22.84
N VAL A 80 -7.00 -3.11 23.92
CA VAL A 80 -7.55 -3.02 25.27
C VAL A 80 -7.80 -1.56 25.61
N HIS A 81 -9.05 -1.21 25.93
CA HIS A 81 -9.44 0.13 26.36
C HIS A 81 -9.62 0.14 27.88
N HIS A 82 -8.77 0.88 28.58
CA HIS A 82 -8.77 0.94 30.06
C HIS A 82 -9.73 1.98 30.64
N GLY A 83 -10.41 2.76 29.80
CA GLY A 83 -11.41 3.74 30.26
C GLY A 83 -10.81 4.85 31.12
N GLU A 84 -11.61 5.31 32.08
CA GLU A 84 -11.25 6.41 32.99
C GLU A 84 -10.00 6.11 33.85
N LEU A 85 -9.70 4.82 34.10
CA LEU A 85 -8.51 4.40 34.83
C LEU A 85 -7.23 4.89 34.15
N ALA A 86 -7.15 4.84 32.82
CA ALA A 86 -5.99 5.32 32.08
C ALA A 86 -5.77 6.82 32.24
N THR A 87 -6.85 7.60 32.14
CA THR A 87 -6.79 9.05 32.32
C THR A 87 -6.36 9.41 33.74
N ARG A 88 -6.91 8.73 34.75
CA ARG A 88 -6.54 8.95 36.16
C ARG A 88 -5.07 8.62 36.42
N TRP A 89 -4.61 7.45 35.99
CA TRP A 89 -3.21 7.03 36.22
C TRP A 89 -2.19 7.84 35.42
N GLN A 90 -2.59 8.42 34.29
CA GLN A 90 -1.75 9.38 33.55
C GLN A 90 -1.62 10.72 34.27
N ALA A 91 -2.66 11.18 34.99
CA ALA A 91 -2.66 12.44 35.73
C ALA A 91 -1.86 12.39 37.05
N GLU A 92 -1.65 11.21 37.60
CA GLU A 92 -0.82 11.02 38.80
C GLU A 92 0.65 11.33 38.50
N GLY A 93 1.26 12.18 39.32
CA GLY A 93 2.64 12.63 39.10
C GLY A 93 2.83 13.62 37.94
N ASP A 94 1.77 13.96 37.19
CA ASP A 94 1.80 14.94 36.10
C ASP A 94 0.72 16.03 36.33
N LEU A 95 1.09 17.05 37.11
CA LEU A 95 0.20 18.16 37.41
C LEU A 95 -0.19 18.97 36.17
N VAL A 96 0.66 19.03 35.16
CA VAL A 96 0.35 19.79 33.92
C VAL A 96 -0.78 19.08 33.20
N PHE A 97 -0.62 17.78 32.93
CA PHE A 97 -1.66 16.97 32.30
C PHE A 97 -2.96 16.97 33.10
N ALA A 98 -2.89 16.82 34.43
CA ALA A 98 -4.05 16.82 35.30
C ALA A 98 -4.86 18.12 35.18
N ASN A 99 -4.18 19.29 35.26
CA ASN A 99 -4.85 20.59 35.17
C ASN A 99 -5.47 20.85 33.80
N GLU A 100 -4.75 20.48 32.72
CA GLU A 100 -5.18 20.73 31.35
C GLU A 100 -6.33 19.82 30.91
N ASN A 101 -6.37 18.57 31.38
CA ASN A 101 -7.24 17.54 30.81
C ASN A 101 -8.25 16.93 31.79
N CYS A 102 -8.07 17.10 33.11
CA CYS A 102 -8.79 16.30 34.11
C CYS A 102 -9.66 17.10 35.10
N SER A 103 -9.72 18.44 34.99
CA SER A 103 -10.42 19.32 35.94
C SER A 103 -11.92 19.04 36.11
N THR A 104 -12.57 18.37 35.15
CA THR A 104 -13.98 18.00 35.22
C THR A 104 -14.25 16.66 35.91
N HIS A 105 -13.19 15.89 36.24
CA HIS A 105 -13.34 14.59 36.89
C HIS A 105 -13.50 14.74 38.41
N SER A 106 -14.35 13.90 39.01
CA SER A 106 -14.65 13.97 40.45
C SER A 106 -13.45 13.65 41.36
N TRP A 107 -12.43 12.98 40.84
CA TRP A 107 -11.19 12.62 41.56
C TRP A 107 -10.07 13.64 41.39
N PHE A 108 -10.27 14.72 40.62
CA PHE A 108 -9.22 15.70 40.30
C PHE A 108 -8.57 16.30 41.55
N ASP A 109 -9.37 16.77 42.50
CA ASP A 109 -8.87 17.39 43.73
C ASP A 109 -8.04 16.41 44.59
N GLU A 110 -8.41 15.12 44.58
CA GLU A 110 -7.65 14.06 45.26
C GLU A 110 -6.26 13.90 44.64
N ILE A 111 -6.16 13.90 43.30
CA ILE A 111 -4.89 13.77 42.58
C ILE A 111 -4.00 14.99 42.80
N VAL A 112 -4.56 16.21 42.76
CA VAL A 112 -3.79 17.43 43.02
C VAL A 112 -3.22 17.42 44.45
N ALA A 113 -4.03 17.06 45.44
CA ALA A 113 -3.58 16.96 46.82
C ALA A 113 -2.52 15.86 47.01
N HIS A 114 -2.72 14.70 46.38
CA HIS A 114 -1.77 13.59 46.43
C HIS A 114 -0.43 13.95 45.78
N ASN A 115 -0.45 14.59 44.61
CA ASN A 115 0.76 15.02 43.92
C ASN A 115 1.56 16.02 44.76
N ALA A 116 0.88 17.00 45.38
CA ALA A 116 1.51 17.97 46.27
C ALA A 116 2.18 17.30 47.47
N TYR A 117 1.48 16.41 48.18
CA TYR A 117 2.03 15.65 49.29
C TYR A 117 3.26 14.82 48.86
N SER A 118 3.12 14.06 47.78
CA SER A 118 4.13 13.12 47.33
C SER A 118 5.41 13.81 46.83
N THR A 119 5.28 14.96 46.18
CA THR A 119 6.44 15.77 45.74
C THR A 119 7.32 16.22 46.91
N GLU A 120 6.74 16.52 48.07
CA GLU A 120 7.50 16.89 49.28
C GLU A 120 8.20 15.69 49.94
N HIS A 121 7.74 14.47 49.67
CA HIS A 121 8.15 13.25 50.37
C HIS A 121 9.02 12.30 49.53
N ILE A 122 9.11 12.51 48.21
CA ILE A 122 9.86 11.64 47.29
C ILE A 122 11.35 11.50 47.66
N GLY A 123 11.96 12.56 48.22
CA GLY A 123 13.37 12.52 48.65
C GLY A 123 13.64 11.65 49.87
N ARG A 124 12.60 11.08 50.51
CA ARG A 124 12.70 10.24 51.72
C ARG A 124 12.42 8.76 51.46
N VAL A 125 12.04 8.39 50.24
CA VAL A 125 11.70 7.01 49.88
C VAL A 125 12.77 6.40 48.99
N ASP A 126 13.03 5.11 49.17
CA ASP A 126 13.85 4.33 48.25
C ASP A 126 12.97 3.81 47.11
N VAL A 127 13.19 4.32 45.90
CA VAL A 127 12.38 3.97 44.72
C VAL A 127 12.44 2.48 44.37
N LEU A 128 13.44 1.74 44.85
CA LEU A 128 13.56 0.30 44.61
C LEU A 128 12.72 -0.55 45.58
N ASN A 129 12.15 0.04 46.64
CA ASN A 129 11.31 -0.68 47.59
C ASN A 129 9.84 -0.77 47.11
N ASP A 130 9.29 -1.98 47.00
CA ASP A 130 7.92 -2.26 46.53
C ASP A 130 6.90 -2.35 47.68
N GLU A 131 7.01 -1.46 48.66
CA GLU A 131 6.02 -1.31 49.73
C GLU A 131 4.92 -0.33 49.33
N ASP A 132 3.67 -0.61 49.70
CA ASP A 132 2.51 0.23 49.35
C ASP A 132 2.70 1.72 49.73
N VAL A 133 3.30 1.98 50.89
CA VAL A 133 3.58 3.34 51.37
C VAL A 133 4.61 4.07 50.50
N THR A 134 5.59 3.34 49.99
CA THR A 134 6.61 3.86 49.08
C THR A 134 6.02 4.09 47.70
N ASN A 135 5.25 3.11 47.20
CA ASN A 135 4.57 3.18 45.91
C ASN A 135 3.58 4.35 45.85
N ALA A 136 2.82 4.62 46.91
CA ALA A 136 1.93 5.77 46.98
C ALA A 136 2.69 7.11 46.76
N VAL A 137 3.83 7.29 47.44
CA VAL A 137 4.67 8.48 47.26
C VAL A 137 5.23 8.55 45.83
N ILE A 138 5.67 7.44 45.25
CA ILE A 138 6.17 7.41 43.87
C ILE A 138 5.06 7.78 42.87
N ILE A 139 3.85 7.26 43.05
CA ILE A 139 2.69 7.50 42.18
C ILE A 139 2.39 9.01 42.09
N GLY A 140 2.36 9.71 43.22
CA GLY A 140 2.02 11.13 43.22
C GLY A 140 3.18 12.06 42.81
N ALA A 141 4.43 11.64 42.94
CA ALA A 141 5.59 12.50 42.71
C ALA A 141 6.21 12.37 41.31
N THR A 142 5.87 11.32 40.57
CA THR A 142 6.62 10.88 39.40
C THR A 142 5.69 10.58 38.24
N GLU A 143 6.01 11.09 37.05
CA GLU A 143 5.21 10.84 35.84
C GLU A 143 5.14 9.34 35.50
N ARG A 144 4.07 8.91 34.81
CA ARG A 144 3.86 7.49 34.43
C ARG A 144 5.07 6.88 33.73
N ARG A 145 5.77 7.66 32.90
CA ARG A 145 6.93 7.16 32.16
C ARG A 145 8.13 6.89 33.07
N ASP A 146 8.40 7.75 34.03
CA ASP A 146 9.47 7.53 35.00
C ASP A 146 9.15 6.37 35.94
N ARG A 147 7.86 6.18 36.26
CA ARG A 147 7.38 5.00 37.00
C ARG A 147 7.66 3.69 36.25
N LEU A 148 7.59 3.70 34.91
CA LEU A 148 7.97 2.55 34.08
C LEU A 148 9.46 2.22 34.18
N ASP A 149 10.34 3.23 34.20
CA ASP A 149 11.78 3.01 34.39
C ASP A 149 12.08 2.41 35.78
N ILE A 150 11.36 2.85 36.82
CA ILE A 150 11.46 2.29 38.18
C ILE A 150 11.03 0.82 38.19
N ILE A 151 9.92 0.47 37.53
CA ILE A 151 9.47 -0.92 37.39
C ILE A 151 10.55 -1.77 36.71
N HIS A 152 11.16 -1.24 35.64
CA HIS A 152 12.21 -1.94 34.92
C HIS A 152 13.43 -2.19 35.82
N ASP A 153 13.85 -1.21 36.61
CA ASP A 153 14.94 -1.38 37.57
C ASP A 153 14.62 -2.45 38.63
N ARG A 154 13.42 -2.41 39.22
CA ARG A 154 12.96 -3.39 40.23
C ARG A 154 12.97 -4.82 39.67
N LEU A 155 12.54 -4.98 38.42
CA LEU A 155 12.51 -6.26 37.71
C LEU A 155 13.85 -6.63 37.04
N ARG A 156 14.88 -5.79 37.18
CA ARG A 156 16.20 -5.93 36.52
C ARG A 156 16.10 -6.07 35.00
N LEU A 157 15.18 -5.33 34.41
CA LEU A 157 15.00 -5.22 32.98
C LEU A 157 15.78 -4.01 32.45
N PRO A 158 16.29 -4.07 31.21
CA PRO A 158 16.83 -2.88 30.56
C PRO A 158 15.78 -1.78 30.50
N ARG A 159 16.17 -0.55 30.83
CA ARG A 159 15.34 0.62 30.57
C ARG A 159 15.19 0.82 29.06
N LEU A 160 14.02 1.28 28.66
CA LEU A 160 13.71 1.56 27.27
C LEU A 160 14.05 3.02 26.97
N ASP A 161 14.61 3.28 25.79
CA ASP A 161 14.87 4.65 25.33
C ASP A 161 13.62 5.53 25.41
N ARG A 162 13.80 6.82 25.72
CA ARG A 162 12.74 7.82 25.87
C ARG A 162 12.60 8.69 24.62
N GLU A 163 13.60 8.70 23.73
CA GLU A 163 13.54 9.50 22.52
C GLU A 163 12.43 8.96 21.61
N PRO A 164 11.44 9.78 21.23
CA PRO A 164 10.43 9.35 20.27
C PRO A 164 11.11 8.81 19.03
N TYR A 165 10.64 7.67 18.54
CA TYR A 165 11.16 7.13 17.30
C TYR A 165 10.81 8.10 16.16
N ASP A 166 11.82 8.80 15.65
CA ASP A 166 11.63 9.82 14.62
C ASP A 166 11.27 9.15 13.29
N ILE A 167 9.99 9.17 12.94
CA ILE A 167 9.48 8.67 11.65
C ILE A 167 10.18 9.39 10.48
N ALA A 168 10.61 10.64 10.65
CA ALA A 168 11.31 11.38 9.61
C ALA A 168 12.71 10.82 9.31
N ILE A 169 13.34 10.11 10.27
CA ILE A 169 14.57 9.35 10.01
C ILE A 169 14.29 8.16 9.07
N LEU A 170 13.12 7.53 9.20
CA LEU A 170 12.69 6.48 8.27
C LEU A 170 12.40 7.06 6.89
N ASP A 171 11.69 8.19 6.79
CA ASP A 171 11.40 8.81 5.49
C ASP A 171 12.69 9.28 4.79
N SER A 172 13.58 9.96 5.52
CA SER A 172 14.87 10.41 4.98
C SER A 172 15.83 9.25 4.69
N GLY A 173 15.84 8.21 5.53
CA GLY A 173 16.64 7.00 5.37
C GLY A 173 16.15 6.12 4.21
N LEU A 174 14.83 5.92 4.09
CA LEU A 174 14.20 5.23 2.97
C LEU A 174 14.43 5.98 1.68
N GLN A 175 14.35 7.32 1.69
CA GLN A 175 14.60 8.12 0.49
C GLN A 175 16.09 8.12 0.12
N ALA A 176 16.99 8.20 1.09
CA ALA A 176 18.43 8.06 0.86
C ALA A 176 18.79 6.68 0.30
N GLU A 177 18.16 5.63 0.81
CA GLU A 177 18.35 4.25 0.38
C GLU A 177 17.70 3.98 -0.98
N ALA A 178 16.50 4.49 -1.23
CA ALA A 178 15.84 4.47 -2.54
C ALA A 178 16.70 5.19 -3.58
N ASN A 179 17.26 6.36 -3.23
CA ASN A 179 18.21 7.08 -4.08
C ASN A 179 19.52 6.30 -4.29
N ARG A 180 20.02 5.58 -3.28
CA ARG A 180 21.21 4.73 -3.38
C ARG A 180 20.96 3.56 -4.33
N LEU A 181 19.84 2.87 -4.17
CA LEU A 181 19.39 1.77 -5.05
C LEU A 181 19.13 2.27 -6.47
N HIS A 182 18.51 3.44 -6.62
CA HIS A 182 18.27 4.09 -7.91
C HIS A 182 19.58 4.46 -8.61
N LYS A 183 20.57 5.00 -7.88
CA LYS A 183 21.92 5.25 -8.40
C LYS A 183 22.65 3.97 -8.80
N GLN A 184 22.48 2.88 -8.03
CA GLN A 184 23.03 1.56 -8.38
C GLN A 184 22.33 0.92 -9.58
N ALA A 185 21.05 1.22 -9.81
CA ALA A 185 20.27 0.75 -10.95
C ALA A 185 20.57 1.50 -12.28
N GLY A 186 21.41 2.55 -12.25
CA GLY A 186 21.72 3.39 -13.42
C GLY A 186 20.67 4.48 -13.66
N PRO A 187 21.00 5.52 -14.46
CA PRO A 187 20.18 6.73 -14.53
C PRO A 187 18.82 6.48 -15.19
N ALA A 188 17.74 6.54 -14.41
CA ALA A 188 16.41 6.77 -14.95
C ALA A 188 16.30 8.26 -15.30
N ARG A 189 15.93 8.55 -16.55
CA ARG A 189 15.60 9.91 -16.97
C ARG A 189 14.36 10.38 -16.17
N PRO A 190 14.35 11.61 -15.63
CA PRO A 190 13.13 12.16 -15.08
C PRO A 190 12.06 12.20 -16.18
N ALA A 191 10.81 11.91 -15.80
CA ALA A 191 9.64 12.11 -16.64
C ALA A 191 9.41 13.63 -16.85
N SER A 192 10.25 14.26 -17.67
CA SER A 192 10.01 15.60 -18.17
C SER A 192 9.31 15.50 -19.53
N THR A 193 8.02 15.84 -19.53
CA THR A 193 7.38 16.66 -20.57
C THR A 193 7.85 16.43 -22.02
N ASP A 194 7.50 15.29 -22.61
CA ASP A 194 7.44 15.18 -24.07
C ASP A 194 6.04 15.63 -24.54
N ALA A 195 5.80 16.93 -24.45
CA ALA A 195 4.94 17.62 -25.40
C ALA A 195 5.79 17.85 -26.66
N GLY A 196 5.97 16.80 -27.45
CA GLY A 196 6.66 16.83 -28.74
C GLY A 196 5.64 16.82 -29.87
N GLU A 197 5.59 17.95 -30.58
CA GLU A 197 4.66 18.30 -31.64
C GLU A 197 4.61 17.30 -32.81
N GLY A 198 3.42 16.76 -33.06
CA GLY A 198 3.02 16.16 -34.33
C GLY A 198 1.58 16.57 -34.62
N ARG A 199 1.41 17.60 -35.46
CA ARG A 199 0.11 18.05 -35.98
C ARG A 199 -0.57 16.94 -36.77
N ASP A 200 -1.71 16.43 -36.30
CA ASP A 200 -3.02 16.60 -36.98
C ASP A 200 -4.13 15.73 -36.35
N ARG A 201 -4.84 16.34 -35.39
CA ARG A 201 -6.30 16.43 -35.26
C ARG A 201 -6.59 16.97 -33.87
N GLN A 202 -6.65 18.30 -33.77
CA GLN A 202 -7.13 18.99 -32.58
C GLN A 202 -8.59 18.60 -32.31
N VAL A 203 -8.78 17.70 -31.35
CA VAL A 203 -10.04 17.60 -30.59
C VAL A 203 -9.85 18.47 -29.33
N PRO A 204 -10.79 19.36 -28.99
CA PRO A 204 -10.59 20.37 -27.96
C PRO A 204 -10.55 19.75 -26.55
N ASP A 205 -9.58 20.21 -25.76
CA ASP A 205 -9.58 20.34 -24.29
C ASP A 205 -10.69 19.61 -23.51
N ALA A 206 -10.47 18.31 -23.26
CA ALA A 206 -11.12 17.58 -22.18
C ALA A 206 -10.10 16.65 -21.52
N ARG A 207 -8.96 17.20 -21.08
CA ARG A 207 -8.02 16.46 -20.23
C ARG A 207 -8.67 16.25 -18.86
N THR A 208 -9.14 15.05 -18.59
CA THR A 208 -9.61 14.59 -17.29
C THR A 208 -8.44 14.60 -16.31
N THR A 209 -8.32 15.62 -15.45
CA THR A 209 -7.20 15.72 -14.50
C THR A 209 -7.42 14.95 -13.19
N GLY A 210 -8.46 14.10 -13.08
CA GLY A 210 -8.76 13.39 -11.84
C GLY A 210 -9.74 12.22 -11.96
N ARG A 211 -9.73 11.38 -10.93
CA ARG A 211 -10.66 10.26 -10.75
C ARG A 211 -12.05 10.76 -10.41
N ALA A 212 -13.09 9.98 -10.71
CA ALA A 212 -14.43 10.27 -10.21
C ALA A 212 -14.45 10.05 -8.69
N PRO A 213 -15.04 10.97 -7.92
CA PRO A 213 -15.17 10.82 -6.48
C PRO A 213 -16.17 9.70 -6.15
N ILE A 214 -15.94 8.99 -5.05
CA ILE A 214 -16.91 8.02 -4.51
C ILE A 214 -17.93 8.70 -3.59
N SER A 215 -19.13 8.14 -3.49
CA SER A 215 -20.06 8.55 -2.43
C SER A 215 -19.63 8.04 -1.05
N THR A 216 -20.26 8.53 0.02
CA THR A 216 -20.08 7.99 1.38
C THR A 216 -20.44 6.50 1.46
N GLN A 217 -21.41 6.08 0.65
CA GLN A 217 -21.76 4.68 0.55
C GLN A 217 -20.80 3.90 -0.35
N GLY A 218 -19.94 4.55 -1.14
CA GLY A 218 -18.87 3.91 -1.88
C GLY A 218 -17.77 3.32 -0.99
N ARG A 219 -17.54 3.85 0.21
CA ARG A 219 -16.50 3.36 1.14
C ARG A 219 -16.63 1.86 1.40
N VAL A 220 -15.53 1.13 1.26
CA VAL A 220 -15.48 -0.33 1.46
C VAL A 220 -14.26 -0.70 2.29
N ALA A 221 -14.43 -1.62 3.25
CA ALA A 221 -13.31 -2.12 4.05
C ALA A 221 -12.37 -2.96 3.18
N LEU A 222 -11.06 -2.91 3.46
CA LEU A 222 -10.03 -3.63 2.69
C LEU A 222 -10.35 -5.11 2.52
N GLN A 223 -10.68 -5.80 3.62
CA GLN A 223 -10.98 -7.24 3.59
C GLN A 223 -12.21 -7.55 2.74
N THR A 224 -13.24 -6.70 2.78
CA THR A 224 -14.44 -6.85 1.93
C THR A 224 -14.07 -6.65 0.46
N MET A 225 -13.24 -5.65 0.14
CA MET A 225 -12.77 -5.44 -1.23
C MET A 225 -11.99 -6.64 -1.76
N GLN A 226 -11.06 -7.18 -0.96
CA GLN A 226 -10.29 -8.37 -1.34
C GLN A 226 -11.21 -9.58 -1.59
N ARG A 227 -12.13 -9.89 -0.67
CA ARG A 227 -13.08 -11.00 -0.84
C ARG A 227 -13.97 -10.84 -2.07
N ILE A 228 -14.39 -9.61 -2.39
CA ILE A 228 -15.16 -9.33 -3.61
C ILE A 228 -14.30 -9.63 -4.85
N LEU A 229 -13.07 -9.15 -4.88
CA LEU A 229 -12.16 -9.34 -6.02
C LEU A 229 -11.68 -10.79 -6.20
N ASP A 230 -11.64 -11.56 -5.11
CA ASP A 230 -11.28 -12.99 -5.11
C ASP A 230 -12.50 -13.92 -5.30
N SER A 231 -13.72 -13.37 -5.29
CA SER A 231 -14.92 -14.19 -5.48
C SER A 231 -14.94 -14.87 -6.84
N MET A 232 -15.38 -16.13 -6.87
CA MET A 232 -15.62 -16.86 -8.11
C MET A 232 -16.86 -16.31 -8.82
N ASP A 233 -16.80 -16.19 -10.14
CA ASP A 233 -17.93 -15.84 -11.00
C ASP A 233 -18.75 -14.60 -10.58
N MET A 234 -18.12 -13.65 -9.88
CA MET A 234 -18.80 -12.44 -9.40
C MET A 234 -19.88 -12.72 -8.36
N GLU A 235 -19.77 -13.84 -7.64
CA GLU A 235 -20.67 -14.23 -6.56
C GLU A 235 -19.92 -14.33 -5.22
N PRO A 236 -19.77 -13.21 -4.49
CA PRO A 236 -19.25 -13.24 -3.13
C PRO A 236 -20.04 -14.21 -2.24
N GLU A 237 -19.34 -14.93 -1.37
CA GLU A 237 -19.96 -15.91 -0.46
C GLU A 237 -20.94 -15.24 0.52
N PHE A 238 -20.56 -14.06 1.04
CA PHE A 238 -21.37 -13.31 1.99
C PHE A 238 -22.40 -12.41 1.29
N ILE A 239 -23.62 -12.40 1.79
CA ILE A 239 -24.71 -11.54 1.28
C ILE A 239 -24.35 -10.05 1.40
N SER A 240 -23.66 -9.65 2.48
CA SER A 240 -23.17 -8.27 2.66
C SER A 240 -22.22 -7.85 1.54
N ASP A 241 -21.33 -8.76 1.14
CA ASP A 241 -20.32 -8.51 0.11
C ASP A 241 -20.97 -8.43 -1.27
N ARG A 242 -22.04 -9.21 -1.54
CA ARG A 242 -22.85 -9.08 -2.76
C ARG A 242 -23.52 -7.71 -2.87
N SER A 243 -24.14 -7.25 -1.79
CA SER A 243 -24.77 -5.92 -1.76
C SER A 243 -23.73 -4.83 -1.96
N LYS A 244 -22.57 -4.97 -1.32
CA LYS A 244 -21.47 -4.02 -1.45
C LYS A 244 -20.89 -4.00 -2.86
N MET A 245 -20.69 -5.15 -3.46
CA MET A 245 -20.21 -5.28 -4.83
C MET A 245 -21.13 -4.56 -5.83
N ARG A 246 -22.45 -4.72 -5.73
CA ARG A 246 -23.40 -3.98 -6.60
C ARG A 246 -23.25 -2.47 -6.43
N GLN A 247 -23.07 -2.00 -5.21
CA GLN A 247 -22.83 -0.59 -4.94
C GLN A 247 -21.52 -0.08 -5.57
N LEU A 248 -20.43 -0.85 -5.50
CA LEU A 248 -19.17 -0.47 -6.17
C LEU A 248 -19.32 -0.46 -7.70
N GLN A 249 -20.15 -1.34 -8.25
CA GLN A 249 -20.50 -1.34 -9.67
C GLN A 249 -21.29 -0.09 -10.05
N GLU A 250 -22.28 0.28 -9.25
CA GLU A 250 -23.09 1.49 -9.46
C GLU A 250 -22.22 2.77 -9.47
N GLU A 251 -21.24 2.87 -8.57
CA GLU A 251 -20.25 3.97 -8.55
C GLU A 251 -19.45 4.04 -9.87
N ASN A 252 -18.96 2.90 -10.34
CA ASN A 252 -18.25 2.81 -11.62
C ASN A 252 -19.16 3.15 -12.82
N ASP A 253 -20.39 2.66 -12.84
CA ASP A 253 -21.36 2.92 -13.91
C ASP A 253 -21.74 4.40 -13.98
N GLN A 254 -21.89 5.05 -12.81
CA GLN A 254 -22.15 6.49 -12.72
C GLN A 254 -20.95 7.32 -13.18
N ALA A 255 -19.73 6.92 -12.81
CA ALA A 255 -18.49 7.53 -13.29
C ALA A 255 -18.35 7.37 -14.81
N ALA A 256 -18.56 6.17 -15.35
CA ALA A 256 -18.52 5.88 -16.78
C ALA A 256 -19.58 6.67 -17.56
N ALA A 257 -20.80 6.81 -17.03
CA ALA A 257 -21.83 7.66 -17.62
C ALA A 257 -21.41 9.14 -17.66
N THR A 258 -20.74 9.62 -16.62
CA THR A 258 -20.22 11.00 -16.56
C THR A 258 -19.10 11.23 -17.55
N TRP A 259 -18.15 10.30 -17.64
CA TRP A 259 -17.09 10.29 -18.64
C TRP A 259 -17.65 10.31 -20.08
N ARG A 260 -18.60 9.43 -20.40
CA ARG A 260 -19.26 9.37 -21.73
C ARG A 260 -19.94 10.69 -22.12
N ARG A 261 -20.60 11.36 -21.17
CA ARG A 261 -21.23 12.68 -21.41
C ARG A 261 -20.20 13.74 -21.78
N ARG A 262 -18.98 13.67 -21.25
CA ARG A 262 -17.88 14.58 -21.62
C ARG A 262 -17.37 14.28 -23.02
N LEU A 263 -17.12 13.01 -23.33
CA LEU A 263 -16.68 12.57 -24.66
C LEU A 263 -17.66 13.03 -25.76
N SER A 264 -18.97 12.88 -25.51
CA SER A 264 -20.02 13.29 -26.44
C SER A 264 -20.02 14.80 -26.73
N ARG A 265 -19.59 15.63 -25.77
CA ARG A 265 -19.47 17.09 -25.92
C ARG A 265 -18.21 17.50 -26.67
N ALA A 266 -17.14 16.72 -26.57
CA ALA A 266 -15.86 16.98 -27.21
C ALA A 266 -15.85 16.79 -28.74
N ARG A 267 -16.98 16.34 -29.35
CA ARG A 267 -17.11 16.09 -30.80
C ARG A 267 -16.03 15.14 -31.34
N THR A 268 -15.72 14.06 -30.63
CA THR A 268 -14.90 12.98 -31.18
C THR A 268 -15.61 12.30 -32.36
N PRO A 269 -14.89 12.01 -33.47
CA PRO A 269 -15.46 11.44 -34.68
C PRO A 269 -15.96 10.00 -34.49
N ASP A 270 -15.35 9.25 -33.57
CA ASP A 270 -15.72 7.87 -33.26
C ASP A 270 -16.52 7.85 -31.96
N ARG A 271 -17.84 7.71 -32.08
CA ARG A 271 -18.74 7.64 -30.92
C ARG A 271 -19.00 6.20 -30.51
N PRO A 272 -19.20 5.93 -29.21
CA PRO A 272 -19.64 4.62 -28.77
C PRO A 272 -20.99 4.26 -29.42
N PRO A 273 -21.24 2.97 -29.71
CA PRO A 273 -22.50 2.52 -30.27
C PRO A 273 -23.71 2.96 -29.42
N PRO A 274 -24.83 3.38 -30.04
CA PRO A 274 -26.01 3.81 -29.29
C PRO A 274 -26.71 2.65 -28.53
N GLU A 275 -26.58 1.42 -29.01
CA GLU A 275 -27.03 0.21 -28.31
C GLU A 275 -26.00 -0.23 -27.25
N GLY A 276 -26.46 -0.49 -26.02
CA GLY A 276 -25.57 -0.86 -24.91
C GLY A 276 -24.82 0.31 -24.27
N ALA A 277 -25.14 1.57 -24.63
CA ALA A 277 -24.45 2.78 -24.15
C ALA A 277 -24.49 3.03 -22.63
N ARG A 278 -25.17 2.18 -21.84
CA ARG A 278 -25.08 2.19 -20.37
C ARG A 278 -24.16 1.09 -19.84
N ASP A 279 -24.04 -0.02 -20.55
CA ASP A 279 -23.22 -1.18 -20.19
C ASP A 279 -21.71 -0.85 -20.34
N LEU A 280 -20.99 -0.98 -19.23
CA LEU A 280 -19.54 -0.79 -19.18
C LEU A 280 -18.82 -1.81 -20.07
N LEU A 281 -19.28 -3.07 -20.12
CA LEU A 281 -18.63 -4.12 -20.88
C LEU A 281 -18.73 -3.87 -22.39
N ALA A 282 -19.92 -3.50 -22.89
CA ALA A 282 -20.10 -3.07 -24.28
C ALA A 282 -19.20 -1.88 -24.64
N THR A 283 -19.08 -0.91 -23.72
CA THR A 283 -18.21 0.27 -23.90
C THR A 283 -16.74 -0.15 -24.02
N VAL A 284 -16.26 -1.02 -23.12
CA VAL A 284 -14.87 -1.51 -23.14
C VAL A 284 -14.54 -2.27 -24.42
N ARG A 285 -15.44 -3.13 -24.91
CA ARG A 285 -15.25 -3.85 -26.17
C ARG A 285 -15.02 -2.93 -27.36
N TRP A 286 -15.77 -1.83 -27.41
CA TRP A 286 -15.57 -0.80 -28.43
C TRP A 286 -14.26 -0.03 -28.22
N LEU A 287 -13.91 0.29 -26.97
CA LEU A 287 -12.69 1.00 -26.61
C LEU A 287 -11.40 0.23 -26.86
N LEU A 288 -11.43 -1.09 -27.07
CA LEU A 288 -10.22 -1.85 -27.44
C LEU A 288 -9.58 -1.37 -28.75
N LEU A 289 -10.38 -0.79 -29.66
CA LEU A 289 -9.89 -0.16 -30.89
C LEU A 289 -9.31 1.25 -30.65
N HIS A 290 -9.56 1.82 -29.47
CA HIS A 290 -9.18 3.17 -29.07
C HIS A 290 -8.55 3.16 -27.67
N ARG A 291 -7.42 2.48 -27.51
CA ARG A 291 -6.82 2.16 -26.20
C ARG A 291 -6.53 3.37 -25.33
N ASP A 292 -6.14 4.51 -25.91
CA ASP A 292 -5.97 5.76 -25.15
C ASP A 292 -7.25 6.18 -24.42
N MET A 293 -8.41 6.00 -25.05
CA MET A 293 -9.71 6.27 -24.43
C MET A 293 -10.09 5.20 -23.39
N LEU A 294 -9.64 3.95 -23.56
CA LEU A 294 -9.80 2.92 -22.53
C LEU A 294 -8.99 3.27 -21.28
N HIS A 295 -7.74 3.71 -21.45
CA HIS A 295 -6.88 4.14 -20.34
C HIS A 295 -7.46 5.37 -19.64
N ASP A 296 -7.98 6.34 -20.38
CA ASP A 296 -8.64 7.52 -19.81
C ASP A 296 -9.91 7.14 -19.04
N LEU A 297 -10.72 6.20 -19.55
CA LEU A 297 -11.89 5.68 -18.82
C LEU A 297 -11.45 5.01 -17.50
N LEU A 298 -10.53 4.05 -17.53
CA LEU A 298 -10.06 3.34 -16.34
C LEU A 298 -9.33 4.27 -15.34
N GLY A 299 -8.62 5.27 -15.86
CA GLY A 299 -8.03 6.35 -15.09
C GLY A 299 -9.08 7.25 -14.43
N HIS A 300 -10.29 7.35 -15.00
CA HIS A 300 -11.40 8.10 -14.42
C HIS A 300 -12.22 7.29 -13.41
N LEU A 301 -12.30 5.97 -13.54
CA LEU A 301 -13.11 5.14 -12.63
C LEU A 301 -12.58 5.18 -11.18
N PRO A 302 -13.48 5.13 -10.18
CA PRO A 302 -13.08 5.03 -8.78
C PRO A 302 -12.55 3.63 -8.44
N TYR A 303 -13.19 2.56 -8.94
CA TYR A 303 -12.82 1.16 -8.68
C TYR A 303 -12.45 0.43 -9.98
N PRO A 304 -11.33 0.78 -10.65
CA PRO A 304 -10.91 0.13 -11.89
C PRO A 304 -10.70 -1.39 -11.73
N GLU A 305 -10.27 -1.85 -10.55
CA GLU A 305 -10.11 -3.28 -10.27
C GLU A 305 -11.45 -4.04 -10.35
N VAL A 306 -12.55 -3.44 -9.85
CA VAL A 306 -13.90 -4.03 -9.92
C VAL A 306 -14.38 -4.07 -11.38
N ALA A 307 -14.14 -3.01 -12.14
CA ALA A 307 -14.53 -2.94 -13.54
C ALA A 307 -13.87 -4.05 -14.37
N VAL A 308 -12.59 -4.31 -14.14
CA VAL A 308 -11.80 -5.32 -14.86
C VAL A 308 -12.15 -6.73 -14.41
N LYS A 309 -12.40 -6.94 -13.11
CA LYS A 309 -12.87 -8.21 -12.56
C LYS A 309 -14.20 -8.68 -13.19
N MET A 310 -15.02 -7.76 -13.69
CA MET A 310 -16.26 -8.07 -14.42
C MET A 310 -16.06 -8.47 -15.89
N MET A 311 -14.86 -8.29 -16.44
CA MET A 311 -14.61 -8.55 -17.85
C MET A 311 -14.37 -10.05 -18.10
N PRO A 312 -14.88 -10.61 -19.22
CA PRO A 312 -14.56 -11.97 -19.61
C PRO A 312 -13.06 -12.16 -19.84
N THR A 313 -12.51 -13.32 -19.46
CA THR A 313 -11.09 -13.65 -19.64
C THR A 313 -10.60 -13.41 -21.06
N ALA A 314 -11.38 -13.83 -22.06
CA ALA A 314 -11.03 -13.64 -23.46
C ALA A 314 -10.83 -12.16 -23.84
N LEU A 315 -11.62 -11.26 -23.23
CA LEU A 315 -11.51 -9.82 -23.46
C LEU A 315 -10.24 -9.25 -22.83
N LEU A 316 -9.90 -9.68 -21.61
CA LEU A 316 -8.67 -9.27 -20.93
C LEU A 316 -7.43 -9.75 -21.68
N GLN A 317 -7.46 -10.98 -22.19
CA GLN A 317 -6.35 -11.52 -22.99
C GLN A 317 -6.19 -10.78 -24.31
N GLN A 318 -7.30 -10.48 -25.00
CA GLN A 318 -7.26 -9.65 -26.20
C GLN A 318 -6.71 -8.25 -25.91
N TRP A 319 -7.12 -7.63 -24.80
CA TRP A 319 -6.62 -6.32 -24.40
C TRP A 319 -5.11 -6.37 -24.11
N GLY A 320 -4.66 -7.31 -23.28
CA GLY A 320 -3.26 -7.46 -22.94
C GLY A 320 -2.37 -7.75 -24.15
N GLU A 321 -2.84 -8.53 -25.13
CA GLU A 321 -2.13 -8.72 -26.41
C GLU A 321 -1.91 -7.40 -27.15
N LEU A 322 -2.91 -6.52 -27.16
CA LEU A 322 -2.81 -5.20 -27.78
C LEU A 322 -1.86 -4.26 -27.00
N GLU A 323 -1.89 -4.29 -25.67
CA GLU A 323 -0.95 -3.52 -24.85
C GLU A 323 0.50 -3.97 -25.02
N VAL A 324 0.73 -5.28 -25.17
CA VAL A 324 2.04 -5.83 -25.50
C VAL A 324 2.52 -5.32 -26.85
N TYR A 325 1.65 -5.35 -27.87
CA TYR A 325 1.98 -4.82 -29.19
C TYR A 325 2.35 -3.33 -29.14
N ASP A 326 1.59 -2.52 -28.40
CA ASP A 326 1.89 -1.10 -28.24
C ASP A 326 3.20 -0.85 -27.51
N SER A 327 3.48 -1.62 -26.46
CA SER A 327 4.76 -1.58 -25.75
C SER A 327 5.92 -1.90 -26.70
N GLN A 328 5.81 -2.98 -27.48
CA GLN A 328 6.82 -3.41 -28.45
C GLN A 328 7.07 -2.38 -29.54
N THR A 329 6.01 -1.85 -30.16
CA THR A 329 6.17 -0.81 -31.19
C THR A 329 6.71 0.49 -30.62
N SER A 330 6.36 0.84 -29.38
CA SER A 330 6.90 2.01 -28.68
C SER A 330 8.39 1.87 -28.37
N ILE A 331 8.86 0.68 -27.97
CA ILE A 331 10.30 0.40 -27.82
C ILE A 331 11.04 0.63 -29.15
N LEU A 332 10.51 0.12 -30.26
CA LEU A 332 11.12 0.32 -31.58
C LEU A 332 11.15 1.79 -31.99
N ARG A 333 10.08 2.55 -31.73
CA ARG A 333 10.05 4.00 -31.98
C ARG A 333 11.06 4.74 -31.09
N ALA A 334 11.12 4.42 -29.81
CA ALA A 334 12.05 5.04 -28.88
C ALA A 334 13.52 4.80 -29.28
N MET A 335 13.85 3.58 -29.73
CA MET A 335 15.16 3.26 -30.29
C MET A 335 15.49 4.14 -31.50
N LEU A 336 14.54 4.36 -32.41
CA LEU A 336 14.76 5.20 -33.60
C LEU A 336 14.96 6.68 -33.29
N SER A 337 14.42 7.16 -32.17
CA SER A 337 14.59 8.54 -31.69
C SER A 337 15.93 8.77 -30.96
N GLN A 338 16.71 7.73 -30.67
CA GLN A 338 18.02 7.88 -30.05
C GLN A 338 19.08 8.34 -31.07
N GLU A 339 19.84 9.37 -30.71
CA GLU A 339 20.90 9.92 -31.58
C GLU A 339 22.11 8.98 -31.71
N SER A 340 22.43 8.22 -30.66
CA SER A 340 23.67 7.44 -30.51
C SER A 340 23.58 5.96 -30.92
N ILE A 341 22.48 5.51 -31.54
CA ILE A 341 22.36 4.11 -31.96
C ILE A 341 23.11 3.83 -33.28
N PRO A 342 23.75 2.65 -33.44
CA PRO A 342 24.42 2.28 -34.69
C PRO A 342 23.46 2.25 -35.89
N ASP A 343 23.92 2.67 -37.07
CA ASP A 343 23.09 2.73 -38.28
C ASP A 343 22.49 1.37 -38.68
N ALA A 344 23.21 0.27 -38.48
CA ALA A 344 22.69 -1.08 -38.72
C ALA A 344 21.48 -1.40 -37.82
N VAL A 345 21.50 -0.93 -36.56
CA VAL A 345 20.39 -1.09 -35.60
C VAL A 345 19.22 -0.20 -36.01
N ARG A 346 19.51 1.05 -36.42
CA ARG A 346 18.49 2.00 -36.90
C ARG A 346 17.75 1.46 -38.12
N VAL A 347 18.46 0.94 -39.11
CA VAL A 347 17.86 0.32 -40.31
C VAL A 347 17.04 -0.91 -39.93
N TYR A 348 17.55 -1.75 -39.03
CA TYR A 348 16.85 -2.94 -38.57
C TYR A 348 15.53 -2.60 -37.86
N CYS A 349 15.56 -1.70 -36.87
CA CYS A 349 14.36 -1.24 -36.15
C CYS A 349 13.36 -0.56 -37.10
N ARG A 350 13.82 0.27 -38.04
CA ARG A 350 12.94 0.93 -39.02
C ARG A 350 12.23 -0.08 -39.91
N THR A 351 12.96 -1.06 -40.43
CA THR A 351 12.40 -2.11 -41.30
C THR A 351 11.42 -2.99 -40.54
N TRP A 352 11.75 -3.34 -39.30
CA TRP A 352 10.85 -4.13 -38.46
C TRP A 352 9.59 -3.36 -38.09
N LEU A 353 9.72 -2.11 -37.65
CA LEU A 353 8.57 -1.25 -37.33
C LEU A 353 7.64 -1.07 -38.53
N ALA A 354 8.20 -0.84 -39.72
CA ALA A 354 7.43 -0.76 -40.95
C ALA A 354 6.66 -2.07 -41.23
N ALA A 355 7.27 -3.23 -40.98
CA ALA A 355 6.66 -4.54 -41.19
C ALA A 355 5.56 -4.90 -40.17
N CYS A 356 5.55 -4.28 -38.98
CA CYS A 356 4.53 -4.52 -37.95
C CYS A 356 3.51 -3.39 -37.81
N THR A 357 3.50 -2.41 -38.73
CA THR A 357 2.52 -1.32 -38.76
C THR A 357 1.75 -1.27 -40.08
N THR A 358 1.80 -2.34 -40.86
CA THR A 358 1.20 -2.41 -42.20
C THR A 358 -0.32 -2.34 -42.20
N GLU A 359 -0.97 -2.85 -41.15
CA GLU A 359 -2.43 -2.99 -41.08
C GLU A 359 -2.97 -2.47 -39.73
N GLY A 360 -2.32 -1.44 -39.17
CA GLY A 360 -2.82 -0.74 -37.98
C GLY A 360 -2.90 -1.59 -36.71
N GLY A 361 -2.02 -2.59 -36.56
CA GLY A 361 -2.00 -3.48 -35.38
C GLY A 361 -2.88 -4.72 -35.52
N SER A 362 -3.09 -5.18 -36.76
CA SER A 362 -3.76 -6.45 -37.06
C SER A 362 -3.08 -7.65 -36.38
N THR A 363 -3.73 -8.81 -36.36
CA THR A 363 -3.13 -10.04 -35.80
C THR A 363 -1.77 -10.36 -36.43
N ARG A 364 -1.61 -10.09 -37.73
CA ARG A 364 -0.33 -10.26 -38.44
C ARG A 364 0.74 -9.31 -37.89
N ASP A 365 0.41 -8.03 -37.76
CA ASP A 365 1.29 -7.01 -37.19
C ASP A 365 1.76 -7.42 -35.79
N ARG A 366 0.85 -7.93 -34.95
CA ARG A 366 1.16 -8.43 -33.59
C ARG A 366 2.08 -9.64 -33.58
N ILE A 367 1.85 -10.61 -34.46
CA ILE A 367 2.73 -11.78 -34.63
C ILE A 367 4.16 -11.34 -34.99
N ILE A 368 4.29 -10.36 -35.90
CA ILE A 368 5.60 -9.84 -36.32
C ILE A 368 6.27 -9.06 -35.20
N ALA A 369 5.52 -8.28 -34.41
CA ALA A 369 6.06 -7.50 -33.29
C ALA A 369 6.55 -8.41 -32.14
N LYS A 370 5.86 -9.52 -31.86
CA LYS A 370 6.22 -10.44 -30.76
C LYS A 370 7.30 -11.47 -31.10
N ASP A 371 7.83 -11.46 -32.32
CA ASP A 371 8.84 -12.44 -32.79
C ASP A 371 10.10 -12.42 -31.92
N ALA A 372 10.26 -13.45 -31.08
CA ALA A 372 11.37 -13.59 -30.15
C ALA A 372 12.74 -13.64 -30.86
N THR A 373 12.81 -14.18 -32.07
CA THR A 373 14.08 -14.26 -32.82
C THR A 373 14.58 -12.88 -33.23
N ARG A 374 13.65 -11.96 -33.55
CA ARG A 374 13.96 -10.57 -33.87
C ARG A 374 14.41 -9.80 -32.63
N TRP A 375 13.77 -10.03 -31.48
CA TRP A 375 14.20 -9.43 -30.21
C TRP A 375 15.60 -9.90 -29.79
N VAL A 376 15.90 -11.20 -29.90
CA VAL A 376 17.24 -11.74 -29.64
C VAL A 376 18.27 -11.13 -30.60
N ARG A 377 17.93 -11.01 -31.89
CA ARG A 377 18.81 -10.36 -32.87
C ARG A 377 19.08 -8.91 -32.52
N LEU A 378 18.06 -8.15 -32.12
CA LEU A 378 18.20 -6.75 -31.71
C LEU A 378 19.12 -6.62 -30.50
N ALA A 379 18.94 -7.45 -29.47
CA ALA A 379 19.79 -7.46 -28.27
C ALA A 379 21.25 -7.79 -28.61
N ASN A 380 21.49 -8.71 -29.55
CA ASN A 380 22.84 -9.03 -30.03
C ASN A 380 23.48 -7.89 -30.84
N MET A 381 22.68 -7.11 -31.57
CA MET A 381 23.16 -5.94 -32.33
C MET A 381 23.38 -4.72 -31.42
N HIS A 382 22.65 -4.61 -30.32
CA HIS A 382 22.73 -3.50 -29.37
C HIS A 382 22.38 -3.97 -27.96
N ALA A 383 23.41 -4.17 -27.12
CA ALA A 383 23.24 -4.71 -25.77
C ALA A 383 22.37 -3.84 -24.84
N ALA A 384 22.26 -2.53 -25.11
CA ALA A 384 21.40 -1.62 -24.35
C ALA A 384 19.94 -1.58 -24.86
N ALA A 385 19.58 -2.41 -25.85
CA ALA A 385 18.20 -2.52 -26.30
C ALA A 385 17.31 -3.12 -25.20
N PRO A 386 16.17 -2.50 -24.85
CA PRO A 386 15.26 -3.05 -23.87
C PRO A 386 14.67 -4.40 -24.30
N PRO A 387 14.37 -5.32 -23.35
CA PRO A 387 13.71 -6.57 -23.68
C PRO A 387 12.23 -6.33 -24.04
N GLY A 388 11.85 -6.58 -25.30
CA GLY A 388 10.45 -6.50 -25.74
C GLY A 388 9.75 -7.86 -25.90
N ALA A 389 10.49 -8.96 -25.81
CA ALA A 389 9.94 -10.31 -25.90
C ALA A 389 9.47 -10.81 -24.53
N ARG A 390 8.42 -11.65 -24.55
CA ARG A 390 7.98 -12.40 -23.37
C ARG A 390 9.12 -13.33 -22.91
N PRO A 391 9.45 -13.35 -21.60
CA PRO A 391 10.38 -14.33 -21.03
C PRO A 391 9.88 -15.77 -21.22
N ALA A 392 10.78 -16.70 -21.54
CA ALA A 392 10.43 -18.11 -21.77
C ALA A 392 9.79 -18.78 -20.54
N THR A 393 10.13 -18.32 -19.32
CA THR A 393 9.64 -18.83 -18.04
C THR A 393 8.23 -18.35 -17.69
N MET A 394 7.66 -17.39 -18.43
CA MET A 394 6.36 -16.79 -18.15
C MET A 394 5.30 -17.26 -19.13
N SER A 395 4.08 -17.56 -18.68
CA SER A 395 2.98 -17.89 -19.60
C SER A 395 2.57 -16.67 -20.44
N GLU A 396 1.93 -16.92 -21.59
CA GLU A 396 1.40 -15.84 -22.44
C GLU A 396 0.28 -15.07 -21.71
N ASP A 397 -0.56 -15.77 -20.95
CA ASP A 397 -1.63 -15.14 -20.17
C ASP A 397 -1.11 -14.22 -19.05
N CYS A 398 -0.02 -14.62 -18.36
CA CYS A 398 0.62 -13.77 -17.35
C CYS A 398 1.26 -12.54 -18.01
N TRP A 399 1.85 -12.71 -19.20
CA TRP A 399 2.45 -11.61 -19.94
C TRP A 399 1.41 -10.56 -20.36
N HIS A 400 0.25 -10.99 -20.85
CA HIS A 400 -0.86 -10.11 -21.16
C HIS A 400 -1.41 -9.41 -19.90
N THR A 401 -1.60 -10.16 -18.81
CA THR A 401 -2.09 -9.62 -17.53
C THR A 401 -1.15 -8.54 -17.00
N LEU A 402 0.16 -8.80 -17.01
CA LEU A 402 1.18 -7.85 -16.58
C LEU A 402 1.12 -6.52 -17.33
N HIS A 403 0.75 -6.53 -18.61
CA HIS A 403 0.67 -5.32 -19.43
C HIS A 403 -0.60 -4.48 -19.20
N ILE A 404 -1.65 -5.07 -18.61
CA ILE A 404 -2.87 -4.32 -18.26
C ILE A 404 -2.80 -3.75 -16.85
N LEU A 405 -2.04 -4.37 -15.93
CA LEU A 405 -1.90 -3.95 -14.53
C LEU A 405 -1.71 -2.44 -14.30
N PRO A 406 -0.88 -1.71 -15.08
CA PRO A 406 -0.68 -0.26 -14.92
C PRO A 406 -1.95 0.59 -15.00
N TYR A 407 -2.97 0.10 -15.69
CA TYR A 407 -4.23 0.81 -15.90
C TYR A 407 -5.33 0.38 -14.93
N VAL A 408 -5.17 -0.81 -14.34
CA VAL A 408 -6.19 -1.44 -13.49
C VAL A 408 -5.96 -1.14 -12.02
N ILE A 409 -4.70 -1.12 -11.57
CA ILE A 409 -4.38 -0.94 -10.16
C ILE A 409 -4.44 0.55 -9.81
N TRP A 410 -5.33 0.91 -8.89
CA TRP A 410 -5.52 2.31 -8.49
C TRP A 410 -4.24 2.94 -7.96
N VAL A 411 -3.47 2.20 -7.16
CA VAL A 411 -2.21 2.62 -6.53
C VAL A 411 -0.98 2.50 -7.45
N TRP A 412 -1.11 2.09 -8.72
CA TRP A 412 0.04 1.70 -9.55
C TRP A 412 1.14 2.77 -9.55
N GLY A 413 0.77 4.03 -9.79
CA GLY A 413 1.69 5.16 -9.84
C GLY A 413 2.44 5.45 -8.53
N ALA A 414 1.91 4.99 -7.38
CA ALA A 414 2.54 5.11 -6.08
C ALA A 414 3.35 3.86 -5.68
N THR A 415 3.25 2.76 -6.42
CA THR A 415 4.12 1.60 -6.19
C THR A 415 5.56 1.91 -6.62
N PRO A 416 6.58 1.19 -6.10
CA PRO A 416 7.96 1.29 -6.59
C PRO A 416 8.10 1.04 -8.10
N TRP A 417 7.10 0.43 -8.73
CA TRP A 417 7.07 0.05 -10.14
C TRP A 417 6.35 1.08 -11.01
N GLY A 418 5.54 1.96 -10.41
CA GLY A 418 4.72 2.94 -11.12
C GLY A 418 5.52 3.91 -11.98
N GLY A 419 6.76 4.20 -11.59
CA GLY A 419 7.71 5.03 -12.34
C GLY A 419 8.61 4.27 -13.32
N ALA A 420 8.53 2.94 -13.38
CA ALA A 420 9.37 2.14 -14.27
C ALA A 420 8.86 2.23 -15.73
N TYR A 421 9.79 2.18 -16.68
CA TYR A 421 9.44 2.06 -18.10
C TYR A 421 8.66 0.77 -18.35
N ARG A 422 7.65 0.82 -19.23
CA ARG A 422 6.88 -0.38 -19.61
C ARG A 422 7.73 -1.49 -20.20
N SER A 423 8.87 -1.15 -20.78
CA SER A 423 9.86 -2.12 -21.26
C SER A 423 10.57 -2.88 -20.14
N ALA A 424 10.44 -2.48 -18.88
CA ALA A 424 11.04 -3.14 -17.72
C ALA A 424 10.07 -4.13 -17.02
N LEU A 425 8.83 -4.28 -17.51
CA LEU A 425 7.82 -5.13 -16.87
C LEU A 425 8.29 -6.59 -16.69
N SER A 426 9.05 -7.14 -17.65
CA SER A 426 9.60 -8.49 -17.53
C SER A 426 10.55 -8.66 -16.34
N GLU A 427 11.41 -7.66 -16.08
CA GLU A 427 12.32 -7.68 -14.93
C GLU A 427 11.55 -7.47 -13.63
N LEU A 428 10.55 -6.58 -13.63
CA LEU A 428 9.71 -6.35 -12.46
C LEU A 428 8.97 -7.64 -12.05
N TYR A 429 8.42 -8.38 -13.01
CA TYR A 429 7.80 -9.68 -12.75
C TYR A 429 8.77 -10.67 -12.11
N ARG A 430 10.03 -10.70 -12.57
CA ARG A 430 11.06 -11.62 -12.07
C ARG A 430 11.54 -11.27 -10.67
N VAL A 431 11.66 -9.98 -10.37
CA VAL A 431 12.25 -9.48 -9.12
C VAL A 431 11.22 -9.32 -8.01
N HIS A 432 9.93 -9.16 -8.33
CA HIS A 432 8.88 -8.88 -7.35
C HIS A 432 7.85 -10.01 -7.25
N PRO A 433 7.94 -10.90 -6.24
CA PRO A 433 7.02 -12.01 -6.06
C PRO A 433 5.55 -11.61 -5.98
N ALA A 434 5.24 -10.41 -5.46
CA ALA A 434 3.87 -9.91 -5.39
C ALA A 434 3.23 -9.70 -6.78
N LEU A 435 4.00 -9.22 -7.77
CA LEU A 435 3.51 -9.08 -9.15
C LEU A 435 3.31 -10.44 -9.80
N GLN A 436 4.26 -11.36 -9.58
CA GLN A 436 4.17 -12.72 -10.08
C GLN A 436 2.91 -13.43 -9.54
N GLN A 437 2.73 -13.41 -8.22
CA GLN A 437 1.58 -14.03 -7.56
C GLN A 437 0.25 -13.45 -8.05
N LEU A 438 0.17 -12.11 -8.19
CA LEU A 438 -1.03 -11.46 -8.71
C LEU A 438 -1.34 -11.94 -10.15
N CYS A 439 -0.36 -11.97 -11.04
CA CYS A 439 -0.58 -12.44 -12.41
C CYS A 439 -1.01 -13.92 -12.45
N GLU A 440 -0.39 -14.78 -11.65
CA GLU A 440 -0.71 -16.21 -11.58
C GLU A 440 -2.12 -16.46 -11.01
N LYS A 441 -2.53 -15.70 -9.98
CA LYS A 441 -3.88 -15.76 -9.40
C LYS A 441 -4.96 -15.27 -10.38
N VAL A 442 -4.70 -14.15 -11.05
CA VAL A 442 -5.64 -13.58 -12.04
C VAL A 442 -5.81 -14.55 -13.21
N THR A 443 -4.72 -15.09 -13.75
CA THR A 443 -4.78 -15.99 -14.91
C THR A 443 -5.35 -17.35 -14.56
N GLY A 444 -5.05 -17.89 -13.38
CA GLY A 444 -5.51 -19.21 -12.97
C GLY A 444 -6.94 -19.25 -12.43
N LYS A 445 -7.37 -18.20 -11.70
CA LYS A 445 -8.65 -18.20 -10.96
C LYS A 445 -9.45 -16.91 -11.07
N MET A 446 -8.99 -15.93 -11.84
CA MET A 446 -9.57 -14.59 -11.86
C MET A 446 -9.61 -13.90 -10.49
N GLU A 447 -8.69 -14.24 -9.59
CA GLU A 447 -8.58 -13.64 -8.25
C GLU A 447 -7.78 -12.33 -8.34
N TRP A 448 -8.43 -11.19 -8.10
CA TRP A 448 -7.84 -9.84 -8.20
C TRP A 448 -7.54 -9.19 -6.85
N GLY A 449 -7.80 -9.86 -5.72
CA GLY A 449 -7.71 -9.28 -4.37
C GLY A 449 -6.31 -8.79 -4.01
N ASP A 450 -5.26 -9.41 -4.54
CA ASP A 450 -3.88 -8.96 -4.31
C ASP A 450 -3.59 -7.58 -4.95
N ALA A 451 -4.38 -7.15 -5.94
CA ALA A 451 -4.19 -5.87 -6.63
C ALA A 451 -4.38 -4.66 -5.70
N VAL A 452 -5.17 -4.80 -4.63
CA VAL A 452 -5.46 -3.71 -3.68
C VAL A 452 -4.52 -3.67 -2.47
N VAL A 453 -3.61 -4.65 -2.34
CA VAL A 453 -2.63 -4.75 -1.25
C VAL A 453 -1.18 -4.67 -1.74
N LEU A 454 -0.97 -4.25 -2.99
CA LEU A 454 0.36 -4.04 -3.52
C LEU A 454 1.11 -2.95 -2.72
N PRO A 455 2.42 -3.13 -2.48
CA PRO A 455 3.21 -2.21 -1.68
C PRO A 455 3.29 -0.85 -2.39
N SER A 456 2.67 0.17 -1.79
CA SER A 456 2.60 1.54 -2.32
C SER A 456 2.89 2.63 -1.28
N GLY A 457 3.03 2.27 0.00
CA GLY A 457 3.16 3.25 1.09
C GLY A 457 1.87 4.04 1.38
N ILE A 458 0.78 3.81 0.64
CA ILE A 458 -0.53 4.41 0.86
C ILE A 458 -1.36 3.44 1.70
N THR A 459 -1.90 3.91 2.84
CA THR A 459 -2.81 3.08 3.64
C THR A 459 -4.17 2.96 2.94
N TRP A 460 -4.95 1.94 3.31
CA TRP A 460 -6.30 1.80 2.75
C TRP A 460 -7.20 3.02 3.06
N GLU A 461 -7.04 3.62 4.24
CA GLU A 461 -7.80 4.80 4.65
C GLU A 461 -7.41 6.04 3.85
N ASP A 462 -6.12 6.22 3.57
CA ASP A 462 -5.62 7.28 2.70
C ASP A 462 -6.16 7.11 1.27
N ARG A 463 -6.19 5.88 0.76
CA ARG A 463 -6.80 5.56 -0.53
C ARG A 463 -8.27 5.95 -0.55
N LEU A 464 -9.07 5.56 0.45
CA LEU A 464 -10.48 5.91 0.51
C LEU A 464 -10.69 7.43 0.58
N THR A 465 -9.89 8.14 1.37
CA THR A 465 -9.94 9.61 1.47
C THR A 465 -9.60 10.28 0.13
N GLY A 466 -8.56 9.81 -0.56
CA GLY A 466 -8.21 10.28 -1.90
C GLY A 466 -9.30 9.99 -2.93
N MET A 467 -9.94 8.82 -2.84
CA MET A 467 -11.06 8.44 -3.69
C MET A 467 -12.29 9.32 -3.46
N GLU A 468 -12.60 9.71 -2.23
CA GLU A 468 -13.69 10.68 -1.94
C GLU A 468 -13.41 12.05 -2.53
N ALA A 469 -12.14 12.46 -2.56
CA ALA A 469 -11.69 13.70 -3.16
C ALA A 469 -11.54 13.63 -4.70
N GLY A 470 -11.74 12.45 -5.32
CA GLY A 470 -11.50 12.24 -6.75
C GLY A 470 -10.03 12.35 -7.16
N GLN A 471 -9.11 12.13 -6.23
CA GLN A 471 -7.67 12.23 -6.45
C GLN A 471 -7.09 10.88 -6.91
N PRO A 472 -6.09 10.88 -7.81
CA PRO A 472 -5.33 9.68 -8.12
C PRO A 472 -4.37 9.32 -6.98
N ALA A 473 -3.81 8.11 -7.02
CA ALA A 473 -2.70 7.75 -6.15
C ALA A 473 -1.48 8.62 -6.46
N THR A 474 -1.09 9.48 -5.54
CA THR A 474 0.17 10.24 -5.63
C THR A 474 1.26 9.52 -4.85
N PRO A 475 2.47 9.36 -5.41
CA PRO A 475 3.61 8.89 -4.62
C PRO A 475 3.83 9.88 -3.46
N ARG A 476 4.06 9.35 -2.25
CA ARG A 476 4.46 10.19 -1.11
C ARG A 476 5.87 10.72 -1.41
N CYS A 477 5.98 12.04 -1.56
CA CYS A 477 7.24 12.74 -1.83
C CYS A 477 8.16 12.76 -0.61
#